data_AF-A0A6B3IG49-F1
#
_entry.id   AF-A0A6B3IG49-F1
#
_cell.length_a   1.000
_cell.length_b   1.000
_cell.length_c   1.000
_cell.angle_alpha   90.00
_cell.angle_beta   90.00
_cell.angle_gamma   90.00
#
_symmetry.space_group_name_H-M   'P 1'
#
loop_
_entity.id
_entity.type
_entity.pdbx_description
1 polymer ?
#
loop_
_entity_poly.entity_id
_entity_poly.type
_entity_poly.pdbx_seq_one_letter_code
_entity_poly.pdbx_strand_id
1 'polypeptide(L)'
;MTATTDGSTGAANLSAPPAGHPADTTTAADEVLDAARRAAERSVEHLLGRQDEQGWWKGDLATNVTMDAEDLLLRQFLGILDPETTRAAALFIRGEQLGDGTWNTFYGGPSDLSATIEAYVALRLAGDRPDEPHMARAATWIREQGGIAAARVFTRIWLALFGWWKWDDLPELPPELMFFPKWVPLNIYDFGCWARQTIVPLTIVSAKRPVRPAPFALDELHTDPAHPNPPRKLAPAASWDGIFQRLDKGLHL
;
A
#
# COMPACT_ATOMS: atom_id res chain seq x y z
N MET A 1 -16.72 4.43 -15.94
CA MET A 1 -18.19 4.47 -15.86
C MET A 1 -18.54 5.70 -15.03
N THR A 2 -19.09 6.73 -15.68
CA THR A 2 -19.28 8.08 -15.15
C THR A 2 -20.27 8.10 -13.98
N ALA A 3 -19.82 8.55 -12.81
CA ALA A 3 -20.66 8.87 -11.67
C ALA A 3 -21.01 10.36 -11.73
N THR A 4 -22.22 10.66 -12.20
CA THR A 4 -22.80 12.01 -12.15
C THR A 4 -23.43 12.20 -10.79
N THR A 5 -22.93 13.18 -10.03
CA THR A 5 -23.59 13.70 -8.82
C THR A 5 -24.52 14.82 -9.24
N ASP A 6 -25.83 14.64 -9.06
CA ASP A 6 -26.78 15.75 -9.10
C ASP A 6 -27.49 15.88 -7.74
N GLY A 7 -27.34 17.06 -7.16
CA GLY A 7 -28.12 17.51 -6.02
C GLY A 7 -29.57 17.78 -6.44
N SER A 8 -30.50 17.46 -5.55
CA SER A 8 -31.91 17.79 -5.75
C SER A 8 -32.39 18.72 -4.63
N THR A 9 -32.69 19.95 -5.03
CA THR A 9 -33.54 20.91 -4.33
C THR A 9 -35.01 20.61 -4.63
N GLY A 10 -35.87 20.66 -3.60
CA GLY A 10 -37.30 20.91 -3.76
C GLY A 10 -38.19 19.71 -3.41
N ALA A 11 -38.84 19.78 -2.26
CA ALA A 11 -39.96 18.91 -1.91
C ALA A 11 -41.13 19.20 -2.86
N ALA A 12 -41.33 18.34 -3.85
CA ALA A 12 -42.56 18.27 -4.63
C ALA A 12 -43.52 17.29 -3.94
N ASN A 13 -44.72 17.75 -3.60
CA ASN A 13 -45.80 16.92 -3.07
C ASN A 13 -46.12 15.79 -4.06
N LEU A 14 -45.76 14.55 -3.69
CA LEU A 14 -46.21 13.35 -4.38
C LEU A 14 -47.59 12.97 -3.82
N SER A 15 -48.64 13.25 -4.58
CA SER A 15 -49.96 12.68 -4.33
C SER A 15 -49.88 11.15 -4.33
N ALA A 16 -50.33 10.52 -3.25
CA ALA A 16 -50.34 9.06 -3.12
C ALA A 16 -51.23 8.43 -4.22
N PRO A 17 -50.75 7.41 -4.94
CA PRO A 17 -51.58 6.67 -5.89
C PRO A 17 -52.69 5.91 -5.16
N PRO A 18 -53.84 5.66 -5.80
CA PRO A 18 -54.93 4.91 -5.20
C PRO A 18 -54.45 3.50 -4.82
N ALA A 19 -54.88 3.01 -3.66
CA ALA A 19 -54.52 1.68 -3.16
C ALA A 19 -54.92 0.60 -4.19
N GLY A 20 -53.92 0.04 -4.88
CA GLY A 20 -54.06 -1.16 -5.69
C GLY A 20 -54.53 -2.33 -4.82
N HIS A 21 -55.27 -3.26 -5.45
CA HIS A 21 -55.77 -4.45 -4.78
C HIS A 21 -54.66 -5.25 -4.08
N PRO A 22 -54.90 -5.81 -2.88
CA PRO A 22 -53.92 -6.57 -2.10
C PRO A 22 -53.44 -7.89 -2.75
N ALA A 23 -53.98 -8.24 -3.94
CA ALA A 23 -53.58 -9.41 -4.69
C ALA A 23 -52.24 -9.22 -5.47
N ASP A 24 -51.90 -7.98 -5.83
CA ASP A 24 -50.75 -7.69 -6.70
C ASP A 24 -49.40 -7.77 -5.96
N THR A 25 -49.40 -7.41 -4.67
CA THR A 25 -48.23 -7.50 -3.78
C THR A 25 -47.84 -8.92 -3.42
N THR A 26 -48.78 -9.87 -3.44
CA THR A 26 -48.49 -11.28 -3.08
C THR A 26 -47.80 -11.99 -4.25
N THR A 27 -48.30 -11.82 -5.47
CA THR A 27 -47.69 -12.36 -6.70
C THR A 27 -46.27 -11.82 -6.92
N ALA A 28 -46.07 -10.51 -6.72
CA ALA A 28 -44.75 -9.91 -6.82
C ALA A 28 -43.76 -10.42 -5.75
N ALA A 29 -44.25 -10.73 -4.54
CA ALA A 29 -43.42 -11.31 -3.49
C ALA A 29 -43.01 -12.76 -3.80
N ASP A 30 -43.91 -13.56 -4.37
CA ASP A 30 -43.64 -14.94 -4.79
C ASP A 30 -42.64 -14.99 -5.95
N GLU A 31 -42.75 -14.08 -6.92
CA GLU A 31 -41.79 -13.96 -8.03
C GLU A 31 -40.37 -13.62 -7.55
N VAL A 32 -40.26 -12.70 -6.59
CA VAL A 32 -38.97 -12.32 -5.96
C VAL A 32 -38.39 -13.50 -5.19
N LEU A 33 -39.21 -14.25 -4.46
CA LEU A 33 -38.77 -15.43 -3.71
C LEU A 33 -38.22 -16.52 -4.63
N ASP A 34 -38.91 -16.78 -5.74
CA ASP A 34 -38.47 -17.78 -6.72
C ASP A 34 -37.21 -17.33 -7.47
N ALA A 35 -37.07 -16.04 -7.76
CA ALA A 35 -35.83 -15.49 -8.31
C ALA A 35 -34.66 -15.64 -7.33
N ALA A 36 -34.89 -15.36 -6.04
CA ALA A 36 -33.88 -15.53 -4.99
C ALA A 36 -33.46 -17.01 -4.83
N ARG A 37 -34.39 -17.95 -4.88
CA ARG A 37 -34.08 -19.40 -4.83
C ARG A 37 -33.20 -19.83 -6.00
N ARG A 38 -33.58 -19.46 -7.23
CA ARG A 38 -32.76 -19.78 -8.42
C ARG A 38 -31.37 -19.14 -8.35
N ALA A 39 -31.28 -17.91 -7.83
CA ALA A 39 -29.98 -17.25 -7.63
C ALA A 39 -29.12 -17.98 -6.58
N ALA A 40 -29.71 -18.42 -5.48
CA ALA A 40 -29.03 -19.18 -4.45
C ALA A 40 -28.54 -20.53 -4.96
N GLU A 41 -29.40 -21.30 -5.64
CA GLU A 41 -29.04 -22.60 -6.24
C GLU A 41 -27.85 -22.46 -7.20
N ARG A 42 -27.90 -21.49 -8.12
CA ARG A 42 -26.80 -21.21 -9.05
C ARG A 42 -25.52 -20.76 -8.35
N SER A 43 -25.63 -20.00 -7.25
CA SER A 43 -24.47 -19.54 -6.49
C SER A 43 -23.80 -20.69 -5.73
N VAL A 44 -24.61 -21.58 -5.15
CA VAL A 44 -24.13 -22.80 -4.49
C VAL A 44 -23.44 -23.73 -5.49
N GLU A 45 -24.08 -23.98 -6.64
CA GLU A 45 -23.49 -24.79 -7.71
C GLU A 45 -22.16 -24.19 -8.18
N HIS A 46 -22.10 -22.87 -8.41
CA HIS A 46 -20.87 -22.20 -8.81
C HIS A 46 -19.76 -22.31 -7.75
N LEU A 47 -20.09 -22.07 -6.47
CA LEU A 47 -19.11 -22.13 -5.40
C LEU A 47 -18.59 -23.56 -5.20
N LEU A 48 -19.47 -24.56 -5.15
CA LEU A 48 -19.09 -25.97 -5.03
C LEU A 48 -18.27 -26.44 -6.24
N GLY A 49 -18.61 -25.98 -7.45
CA GLY A 49 -17.84 -26.26 -8.66
C GLY A 49 -16.42 -25.67 -8.67
N ARG A 50 -16.09 -24.76 -7.74
CA ARG A 50 -14.75 -24.19 -7.54
C ARG A 50 -13.98 -24.81 -6.37
N GLN A 51 -14.57 -25.77 -5.67
CA GLN A 51 -13.89 -26.44 -4.57
C GLN A 51 -12.74 -27.30 -5.13
N ASP A 52 -11.56 -27.20 -4.52
CA ASP A 52 -10.46 -28.13 -4.81
C ASP A 52 -10.87 -29.56 -4.43
N GLU A 53 -10.30 -30.56 -5.10
CA GLU A 53 -10.59 -31.98 -4.80
C GLU A 53 -10.29 -32.35 -3.33
N GLN A 54 -9.39 -31.61 -2.66
CA GLN A 54 -9.07 -31.78 -1.24
C GLN A 54 -10.03 -31.05 -0.28
N GLY A 55 -11.01 -30.31 -0.81
CA GLY A 55 -12.12 -29.73 -0.04
C GLY A 55 -11.97 -28.25 0.36
N TRP A 56 -10.90 -27.56 -0.04
CA TRP A 56 -10.71 -26.13 0.24
C TRP A 56 -11.07 -25.25 -0.98
N TRP A 57 -11.15 -23.94 -0.77
CA TRP A 57 -11.32 -22.93 -1.82
C TRP A 57 -10.10 -22.03 -1.91
N LYS A 58 -9.74 -21.68 -3.13
CA LYS A 58 -8.70 -20.68 -3.41
C LYS A 58 -9.30 -19.53 -4.21
N GLY A 59 -9.05 -18.33 -3.73
CA GLY A 59 -9.31 -17.08 -4.41
C GLY A 59 -8.08 -16.20 -4.34
N ASP A 60 -8.06 -15.19 -5.21
CA ASP A 60 -7.00 -14.20 -5.20
C ASP A 60 -7.20 -13.24 -4.03
N LEU A 61 -6.15 -13.05 -3.22
CA LEU A 61 -6.12 -12.06 -2.16
C LEU A 61 -5.47 -10.77 -2.70
N ALA A 62 -6.28 -9.96 -3.37
CA ALA A 62 -5.83 -8.67 -3.90
C ALA A 62 -5.50 -7.69 -2.77
N THR A 63 -4.39 -6.96 -2.91
CA THR A 63 -4.00 -5.88 -1.99
C THR A 63 -3.69 -4.62 -2.78
N ASN A 64 -2.41 -4.37 -3.08
CA ASN A 64 -1.91 -3.29 -3.91
C ASN A 64 -0.54 -3.70 -4.49
N VAL A 65 0.03 -2.82 -5.31
CA VAL A 65 1.28 -3.08 -6.04
C VAL A 65 2.54 -3.13 -5.17
N THR A 66 2.49 -2.74 -3.90
CA THR A 66 3.71 -2.71 -3.07
C THR A 66 4.25 -4.11 -2.81
N MET A 67 3.40 -5.15 -2.77
CA MET A 67 3.87 -6.52 -2.59
C MET A 67 4.83 -6.95 -3.70
N ASP A 68 4.46 -6.71 -4.95
CA ASP A 68 5.30 -6.99 -6.12
C ASP A 68 6.51 -6.06 -6.19
N ALA A 69 6.33 -4.77 -5.90
CA ALA A 69 7.43 -3.80 -5.93
C ALA A 69 8.52 -4.11 -4.89
N GLU A 70 8.11 -4.43 -3.65
CA GLU A 70 8.98 -4.80 -2.55
C GLU A 70 9.66 -6.17 -2.80
N ASP A 71 8.98 -7.13 -3.46
CA ASP A 71 9.60 -8.40 -3.89
C ASP A 71 10.70 -8.19 -4.93
N LEU A 72 10.47 -7.32 -5.94
CA LEU A 72 11.51 -6.98 -6.91
C LEU A 72 12.72 -6.29 -6.24
N LEU A 73 12.47 -5.37 -5.31
CA LEU A 73 13.52 -4.73 -4.50
C LEU A 73 14.29 -5.77 -3.68
N LEU A 74 13.60 -6.70 -3.01
CA LEU A 74 14.24 -7.77 -2.24
C LEU A 74 15.14 -8.64 -3.11
N ARG A 75 14.62 -9.11 -4.24
CA ARG A 75 15.35 -9.98 -5.18
C ARG A 75 16.55 -9.26 -5.77
N GLN A 76 16.40 -7.99 -6.12
CA GLN A 76 17.52 -7.16 -6.58
C GLN A 76 18.59 -7.02 -5.49
N PHE A 77 18.17 -6.78 -4.24
CA PHE A 77 19.09 -6.66 -3.11
C PHE A 77 19.85 -7.98 -2.86
N LEU A 78 19.17 -9.11 -2.96
CA LEU A 78 19.75 -10.45 -2.81
C LEU A 78 20.54 -10.92 -4.05
N GLY A 79 20.40 -10.26 -5.20
CA GLY A 79 21.05 -10.64 -6.46
C GLY A 79 20.44 -11.86 -7.14
N ILE A 80 19.15 -12.11 -6.88
CA ILE A 80 18.38 -13.24 -7.43
C ILE A 80 17.22 -12.77 -8.32
N LEU A 81 17.25 -11.50 -8.74
CA LEU A 81 16.25 -10.94 -9.65
C LEU A 81 16.36 -11.61 -11.02
N ASP A 82 15.27 -12.20 -11.48
CA ASP A 82 15.21 -12.85 -12.79
C ASP A 82 14.31 -12.08 -13.77
N PRO A 83 14.55 -12.20 -15.09
CA PRO A 83 13.78 -11.46 -16.10
C PRO A 83 12.29 -11.83 -16.18
N GLU A 84 11.93 -13.08 -15.85
CA GLU A 84 10.54 -13.54 -15.98
C GLU A 84 9.66 -12.95 -14.89
N THR A 85 10.09 -13.04 -13.62
CA THR A 85 9.43 -12.43 -12.48
C THR A 85 9.36 -10.91 -12.64
N THR A 86 10.47 -10.28 -13.04
CA THR A 86 10.53 -8.83 -13.27
C THR A 86 9.50 -8.40 -14.31
N ARG A 87 9.43 -9.10 -15.45
CA ARG A 87 8.47 -8.77 -16.53
C ARG A 87 7.02 -8.96 -16.06
N ALA A 88 6.74 -10.03 -15.32
CA ALA A 88 5.38 -10.32 -14.83
C ALA A 88 4.92 -9.26 -13.82
N ALA A 89 5.74 -8.96 -12.81
CA ALA A 89 5.47 -7.92 -11.83
C ALA A 89 5.31 -6.54 -12.49
N ALA A 90 6.21 -6.17 -13.42
CA ALA A 90 6.12 -4.89 -14.11
C ALA A 90 4.85 -4.76 -14.97
N LEU A 91 4.38 -5.84 -15.59
CA LEU A 91 3.10 -5.84 -16.32
C LEU A 91 1.92 -5.59 -15.38
N PHE A 92 1.90 -6.24 -14.21
CA PHE A 92 0.88 -6.02 -13.20
C PHE A 92 0.92 -4.58 -12.67
N ILE A 93 2.10 -4.10 -12.25
CA ILE A 93 2.29 -2.75 -11.70
C ILE A 93 1.85 -1.68 -12.72
N ARG A 94 2.24 -1.81 -14.00
CA ARG A 94 1.76 -0.89 -15.06
C ARG A 94 0.25 -0.95 -15.25
N GLY A 95 -0.36 -2.13 -15.14
CA GLY A 95 -1.80 -2.32 -15.27
C GLY A 95 -2.62 -1.64 -14.17
N GLU A 96 -2.05 -1.52 -12.97
CA GLU A 96 -2.69 -0.88 -11.82
C GLU A 96 -2.43 0.64 -11.73
N GLN A 97 -1.69 1.23 -12.67
CA GLN A 97 -1.42 2.67 -12.66
C GLN A 97 -2.71 3.46 -12.94
N LEU A 98 -3.00 4.44 -12.07
CA LEU A 98 -4.13 5.35 -12.24
C LEU A 98 -3.87 6.34 -13.39
N GLY A 99 -4.95 6.95 -13.90
CA GLY A 99 -4.88 7.87 -15.04
C GLY A 99 -3.98 9.10 -14.83
N ASP A 100 -3.79 9.51 -13.57
CA ASP A 100 -2.90 10.60 -13.17
C ASP A 100 -1.41 10.16 -13.04
N GLY A 101 -1.12 8.87 -13.22
CA GLY A 101 0.23 8.31 -13.12
C GLY A 101 0.59 7.76 -11.73
N THR A 102 -0.36 7.67 -10.80
CA THR A 102 -0.11 7.24 -9.42
C THR A 102 -0.63 5.83 -9.13
N TRP A 103 -0.41 5.34 -7.91
CA TRP A 103 -0.98 4.08 -7.41
C TRP A 103 -1.66 4.30 -6.05
N ASN A 104 -2.67 3.49 -5.74
CA ASN A 104 -3.38 3.49 -4.48
C ASN A 104 -3.10 2.21 -3.67
N THR A 105 -3.49 2.20 -2.40
CA THR A 105 -3.27 1.07 -1.49
C THR A 105 -4.47 0.13 -1.36
N PHE A 106 -5.62 0.50 -1.94
CA PHE A 106 -6.84 -0.30 -2.02
C PHE A 106 -7.71 0.13 -3.20
N TYR A 107 -8.58 -0.76 -3.67
CA TYR A 107 -9.44 -0.52 -4.83
C TYR A 107 -10.32 0.73 -4.67
N GLY A 108 -10.24 1.64 -5.66
CA GLY A 108 -10.97 2.91 -5.64
C GLY A 108 -10.47 3.92 -4.62
N GLY A 109 -9.35 3.63 -3.93
CA GLY A 109 -8.72 4.54 -2.98
C GLY A 109 -7.98 5.70 -3.65
N PRO A 110 -7.62 6.74 -2.87
CA PRO A 110 -6.82 7.84 -3.35
C PRO A 110 -5.39 7.39 -3.64
N SER A 111 -4.68 8.18 -4.46
CA SER A 111 -3.25 8.05 -4.70
C SER A 111 -2.46 8.04 -3.39
N ASP A 112 -1.50 7.13 -3.27
CA ASP A 112 -0.62 6.99 -2.10
C ASP A 112 0.84 7.26 -2.50
N LEU A 113 1.51 8.10 -1.71
CA LEU A 113 2.90 8.51 -1.99
C LEU A 113 3.86 7.34 -1.97
N SER A 114 3.76 6.50 -0.95
CA SER A 114 4.71 5.41 -0.71
C SER A 114 4.54 4.31 -1.75
N ALA A 115 3.29 3.94 -2.05
CA ALA A 115 2.98 2.99 -3.12
C ALA A 115 3.44 3.49 -4.49
N THR A 116 3.26 4.78 -4.79
CA THR A 116 3.70 5.38 -6.06
C THR A 116 5.23 5.40 -6.18
N ILE A 117 5.96 5.69 -5.09
CA ILE A 117 7.43 5.61 -5.08
C ILE A 117 7.91 4.17 -5.30
N GLU A 118 7.37 3.21 -4.55
CA GLU A 118 7.77 1.81 -4.65
C GLU A 118 7.48 1.23 -6.04
N ALA A 119 6.28 1.50 -6.59
CA ALA A 119 5.92 1.14 -7.96
C ALA A 119 6.86 1.77 -9.00
N TYR A 120 7.18 3.06 -8.85
CA TYR A 120 8.13 3.74 -9.73
C TYR A 120 9.49 3.03 -9.74
N VAL A 121 10.04 2.74 -8.55
CA VAL A 121 11.35 2.09 -8.44
C VAL A 121 11.32 0.68 -9.03
N ALA A 122 10.23 -0.07 -8.82
CA ALA A 122 10.03 -1.39 -9.41
C ALA A 122 10.01 -1.35 -10.95
N LEU A 123 9.35 -0.35 -11.54
CA LEU A 123 9.35 -0.15 -12.99
C LEU A 123 10.72 0.29 -13.51
N ARG A 124 11.47 1.11 -12.77
CA ARG A 124 12.87 1.41 -13.09
C ARG A 124 13.74 0.15 -13.08
N LEU A 125 13.52 -0.79 -12.15
CA LEU A 125 14.21 -2.10 -12.15
C LEU A 125 13.81 -2.96 -13.36
N ALA A 126 12.59 -2.81 -13.88
CA ALA A 126 12.11 -3.49 -15.07
C ALA A 126 12.58 -2.86 -16.39
N GLY A 127 13.24 -1.70 -16.34
CA GLY A 127 13.83 -1.03 -17.49
C GLY A 127 13.05 0.17 -18.02
N ASP A 128 11.92 0.53 -17.40
CA ASP A 128 11.14 1.72 -17.76
C ASP A 128 11.97 2.99 -17.47
N ARG A 129 12.03 3.91 -18.44
CA ARG A 129 12.88 5.11 -18.33
C ARG A 129 12.16 6.26 -17.64
N PRO A 130 12.88 7.13 -16.89
CA PRO A 130 12.28 8.28 -16.22
C PRO A 130 11.53 9.26 -17.13
N ASP A 131 11.94 9.35 -18.40
CA ASP A 131 11.36 10.25 -19.40
C ASP A 131 10.14 9.66 -20.13
N GLU A 132 9.81 8.40 -19.89
CA GLU A 132 8.56 7.83 -20.42
C GLU A 132 7.34 8.55 -19.81
N PRO A 133 6.28 8.83 -20.59
CA PRO A 133 5.17 9.65 -20.12
C PRO A 133 4.52 9.16 -18.82
N HIS A 134 4.46 7.85 -18.63
CA HIS A 134 3.84 7.24 -17.46
C HIS A 134 4.72 7.35 -16.20
N MET A 135 6.04 7.29 -16.36
CA MET A 135 7.03 7.53 -15.31
C MET A 135 7.14 9.02 -14.97
N ALA A 136 7.16 9.89 -15.98
CA ALA A 136 7.27 11.34 -15.79
C ALA A 136 6.08 11.92 -15.00
N ARG A 137 4.86 11.41 -15.24
CA ARG A 137 3.67 11.76 -14.44
C ARG A 137 3.82 11.34 -12.98
N ALA A 138 4.20 10.09 -12.74
CA ALA A 138 4.45 9.58 -11.39
C ALA A 138 5.52 10.40 -10.65
N ALA A 139 6.67 10.67 -11.28
CA ALA A 139 7.75 11.47 -10.71
C ALA A 139 7.33 12.90 -10.40
N THR A 140 6.55 13.53 -11.29
CA THR A 140 6.01 14.89 -11.06
C THR A 140 5.11 14.91 -9.84
N TRP A 141 4.16 13.98 -9.75
CA TRP A 141 3.26 13.88 -8.62
C TRP A 141 4.01 13.55 -7.31
N ILE A 142 4.99 12.64 -7.34
CA ILE A 142 5.85 12.34 -6.17
C ILE A 142 6.51 13.61 -5.64
N ARG A 143 7.07 14.45 -6.51
CA ARG A 143 7.68 15.73 -6.10
C ARG A 143 6.64 16.70 -5.51
N GLU A 144 5.46 16.80 -6.11
CA GLU A 144 4.36 17.62 -5.58
C GLU A 144 3.91 17.19 -4.18
N GLN A 145 4.03 15.89 -3.85
CA GLN A 145 3.72 15.34 -2.53
C GLN A 145 4.90 15.42 -1.52
N GLY A 146 6.00 16.12 -1.87
CA GLY A 146 7.15 16.28 -0.98
C GLY A 146 8.31 15.32 -1.25
N GLY A 147 8.25 14.54 -2.33
CA GLY A 147 9.30 13.65 -2.79
C GLY A 147 9.52 12.44 -1.89
N ILE A 148 10.63 11.74 -2.13
CA ILE A 148 11.04 10.57 -1.33
C ILE A 148 11.09 10.87 0.19
N ALA A 149 11.50 12.09 0.56
CA ALA A 149 11.61 12.48 1.97
C ALA A 149 10.27 12.50 2.74
N ALA A 150 9.15 12.61 2.03
CA ALA A 150 7.81 12.55 2.61
C ALA A 150 7.26 11.12 2.74
N ALA A 151 7.94 10.10 2.21
CA ALA A 151 7.49 8.71 2.25
C ALA A 151 7.44 8.10 3.67
N ARG A 152 6.65 7.04 3.83
CA ARG A 152 6.59 6.25 5.08
C ARG A 152 7.95 5.63 5.42
N VAL A 153 8.12 5.25 6.68
CA VAL A 153 9.38 4.66 7.19
C VAL A 153 9.77 3.40 6.40
N PHE A 154 8.82 2.51 6.10
CA PHE A 154 9.09 1.28 5.33
C PHE A 154 9.68 1.54 3.94
N THR A 155 9.12 2.48 3.18
CA THR A 155 9.67 2.89 1.89
C THR A 155 11.10 3.42 2.05
N ARG A 156 11.35 4.24 3.07
CA ARG A 156 12.70 4.76 3.32
C ARG A 156 13.69 3.67 3.77
N ILE A 157 13.24 2.61 4.47
CA ILE A 157 14.06 1.42 4.77
C ILE A 157 14.47 0.72 3.46
N TRP A 158 13.51 0.48 2.56
CA TRP A 158 13.80 -0.09 1.23
C TRP A 158 14.83 0.74 0.46
N LEU A 159 14.68 2.07 0.46
CA LEU A 159 15.60 2.97 -0.20
C LEU A 159 16.99 2.99 0.47
N ALA A 160 17.06 2.85 1.80
CA ALA A 160 18.32 2.79 2.55
C ALA A 160 19.12 1.52 2.26
N LEU A 161 18.45 0.38 2.03
CA LEU A 161 19.10 -0.85 1.57
C LEU A 161 19.90 -0.67 0.27
N PHE A 162 19.51 0.30 -0.56
CA PHE A 162 20.19 0.63 -1.81
C PHE A 162 21.10 1.86 -1.75
N GLY A 163 21.17 2.53 -0.59
CA GLY A 163 21.93 3.77 -0.41
C GLY A 163 21.25 5.01 -0.99
N TRP A 164 20.00 4.92 -1.45
CA TRP A 164 19.19 6.10 -1.85
C TRP A 164 18.71 6.91 -0.66
N TRP A 165 18.71 6.32 0.53
CA TRP A 165 18.39 6.99 1.79
C TRP A 165 19.48 6.67 2.82
N LYS A 166 19.72 7.58 3.78
CA LYS A 166 20.70 7.35 4.83
C LYS A 166 20.07 6.57 5.97
N TRP A 167 20.76 5.54 6.47
CA TRP A 167 20.32 4.80 7.65
C TRP A 167 20.17 5.69 8.89
N ASP A 168 21.02 6.72 9.03
CA ASP A 168 20.95 7.68 10.16
C ASP A 168 19.69 8.56 10.16
N ASP A 169 18.97 8.62 9.04
CA ASP A 169 17.73 9.40 8.90
C ASP A 169 16.47 8.52 9.07
N LEU A 170 16.63 7.26 9.48
CA LEU A 170 15.55 6.32 9.78
C LEU A 170 15.39 6.17 11.30
N PRO A 171 14.15 5.95 11.80
CA PRO A 171 13.95 5.65 13.20
C PRO A 171 14.73 4.41 13.65
N GLU A 172 15.32 4.47 14.83
CA GLU A 172 16.10 3.38 15.39
C GLU A 172 15.16 2.25 15.87
N LEU A 173 15.51 1.01 15.53
CA LEU A 173 14.83 -0.20 16.00
C LEU A 173 15.86 -1.06 16.72
N PRO A 174 16.18 -0.76 18.00
CA PRO A 174 17.29 -1.40 18.68
C PRO A 174 17.01 -2.90 18.94
N PRO A 175 17.95 -3.82 18.61
CA PRO A 175 17.81 -5.24 18.92
C PRO A 175 17.69 -5.53 20.42
N GLU A 176 18.09 -4.60 21.28
CA GLU A 176 17.95 -4.67 22.74
C GLU A 176 16.50 -4.80 23.19
N LEU A 177 15.52 -4.46 22.35
CA LEU A 177 14.09 -4.71 22.61
C LEU A 177 13.80 -6.20 22.89
N MET A 178 14.65 -7.13 22.42
CA MET A 178 14.52 -8.56 22.71
C MET A 178 14.77 -8.90 24.18
N PHE A 179 15.47 -8.04 24.92
CA PHE A 179 15.79 -8.26 26.33
C PHE A 179 14.73 -7.70 27.29
N PHE A 180 13.72 -6.98 26.78
CA PHE A 180 12.69 -6.40 27.63
C PHE A 180 11.81 -7.51 28.26
N PRO A 181 11.67 -7.54 29.59
CA PRO A 181 10.68 -8.39 30.24
C PRO A 181 9.27 -8.09 29.73
N LYS A 182 8.40 -9.11 29.73
CA LYS A 182 7.00 -8.99 29.25
C LYS A 182 6.14 -7.95 29.99
N TRP A 183 6.59 -7.46 31.14
CA TRP A 183 5.88 -6.45 31.92
C TRP A 183 6.34 -5.01 31.59
N VAL A 184 7.43 -4.85 30.85
CA VAL A 184 7.92 -3.53 30.40
C VAL A 184 7.12 -3.10 29.17
N PRO A 185 6.61 -1.86 29.12
CA PRO A 185 5.88 -1.36 27.96
C PRO A 185 6.77 -1.36 26.71
N LEU A 186 6.16 -1.59 25.54
CA LEU A 186 6.83 -1.70 24.23
C LEU A 186 7.74 -2.92 24.09
N ASN A 187 7.58 -3.93 24.96
CA ASN A 187 8.19 -5.23 24.70
C ASN A 187 7.54 -5.85 23.43
N ILE A 188 8.24 -6.77 22.77
CA ILE A 188 7.77 -7.35 21.50
C ILE A 188 6.40 -8.03 21.58
N TYR A 189 5.97 -8.46 22.77
CA TYR A 189 4.68 -9.13 22.97
C TYR A 189 3.51 -8.15 23.06
N ASP A 190 3.76 -6.85 23.26
CA ASP A 190 2.74 -5.80 23.20
C ASP A 190 2.28 -5.52 21.76
N PHE A 191 3.09 -5.91 20.76
CA PHE A 191 2.75 -5.77 19.35
C PHE A 191 1.93 -6.97 18.84
N GLY A 192 0.98 -6.69 17.95
CA GLY A 192 0.24 -7.70 17.20
C GLY A 192 1.17 -8.66 16.45
N CYS A 193 0.72 -9.88 16.18
CA CYS A 193 1.57 -10.94 15.62
C CYS A 193 2.25 -10.53 14.30
N TRP A 194 1.51 -9.88 13.39
CA TRP A 194 2.05 -9.38 12.12
C TRP A 194 3.14 -8.32 12.33
N ALA A 195 2.90 -7.35 13.20
CA ALA A 195 3.84 -6.27 13.49
C ALA A 195 5.11 -6.82 14.15
N ARG A 196 4.97 -7.79 15.07
CA ARG A 196 6.11 -8.46 15.71
C ARG A 196 6.99 -9.19 14.70
N GLN A 197 6.38 -9.91 13.75
CA GLN A 197 7.08 -10.61 12.67
C GLN A 197 7.85 -9.65 11.74
N THR A 198 7.47 -8.37 11.69
CA THR A 198 8.21 -7.33 10.96
C THR A 198 9.28 -6.65 11.83
N ILE A 199 8.94 -6.25 13.06
CA ILE A 199 9.83 -5.50 13.95
C ILE A 199 11.08 -6.32 14.28
N VAL A 200 10.92 -7.59 14.68
CA VAL A 200 12.05 -8.43 15.10
C VAL A 200 13.14 -8.54 14.02
N PRO A 201 12.86 -8.95 12.77
CA PRO A 201 13.90 -8.97 11.75
C PRO A 201 14.43 -7.57 11.40
N LEU A 202 13.58 -6.53 11.43
CA LEU A 202 14.04 -5.17 11.20
C LEU A 202 15.03 -4.68 12.25
N THR A 203 14.96 -5.14 13.50
CA THR A 203 15.99 -4.79 14.49
C THR A 203 17.39 -5.28 14.09
N ILE A 204 17.46 -6.45 13.43
CA ILE A 204 18.72 -6.99 12.91
C ILE A 204 19.19 -6.16 11.71
N VAL A 205 18.27 -5.84 10.80
CA VAL A 205 18.58 -5.02 9.62
C VAL A 205 19.04 -3.62 10.04
N SER A 206 18.34 -2.96 10.96
CA SER A 206 18.70 -1.64 11.50
C SER A 206 20.02 -1.66 12.27
N ALA A 207 20.36 -2.75 12.96
CA ALA A 207 21.66 -2.89 13.62
C ALA A 207 22.82 -3.12 12.63
N LYS A 208 22.55 -3.76 11.49
CA LYS A 208 23.57 -4.06 10.46
C LYS A 208 23.70 -2.99 9.39
N ARG A 209 22.65 -2.20 9.17
CA ARG A 209 22.56 -1.11 8.19
C ARG A 209 23.14 -1.51 6.82
N PRO A 210 22.74 -2.65 6.24
CA PRO A 210 23.37 -3.13 5.03
C PRO A 210 23.03 -2.20 3.86
N VAL A 211 23.99 -2.02 2.96
CA VAL A 211 23.84 -1.21 1.76
C VAL A 211 24.40 -1.97 0.57
N ARG A 212 23.57 -2.16 -0.46
CA ARG A 212 24.02 -2.61 -1.78
C ARG A 212 23.91 -1.42 -2.74
N PRO A 213 24.93 -1.10 -3.55
CA PRO A 213 24.85 0.05 -4.46
C PRO A 213 23.62 -0.03 -5.35
N ALA A 214 22.87 1.08 -5.40
CA ALA A 214 21.73 1.23 -6.29
C ALA A 214 22.11 0.98 -7.76
N PRO A 215 21.24 0.32 -8.55
CA PRO A 215 21.47 0.11 -9.97
C PRO A 215 21.34 1.40 -10.81
N PHE A 216 20.73 2.45 -10.24
CA PHE A 216 20.51 3.74 -10.91
C PHE A 216 20.27 4.86 -9.89
N ALA A 217 20.28 6.12 -10.34
CA ALA A 217 19.87 7.28 -9.56
C ALA A 217 18.34 7.49 -9.58
N LEU A 218 17.84 8.21 -8.56
CA LEU A 218 16.44 8.60 -8.36
C LEU A 218 16.28 10.11 -8.20
N ASP A 219 17.19 10.89 -8.80
CA ASP A 219 17.26 12.36 -8.65
C ASP A 219 15.92 13.03 -8.99
N GLU A 220 15.20 12.48 -9.97
CA GLU A 220 13.90 12.98 -10.41
C GLU A 220 12.78 12.84 -9.38
N LEU A 221 12.97 12.07 -8.30
CA LEU A 221 11.99 11.89 -7.23
C LEU A 221 12.22 12.79 -6.01
N HIS A 222 13.31 13.57 -6.01
CA HIS A 222 13.57 14.57 -4.96
C HIS A 222 12.94 15.91 -5.32
N THR A 223 12.42 16.61 -4.32
CA THR A 223 11.96 18.00 -4.46
C THR A 223 13.13 18.95 -4.74
N ASP A 224 14.26 18.71 -4.08
CA ASP A 224 15.55 19.35 -4.35
C ASP A 224 16.65 18.27 -4.39
N PRO A 225 17.19 17.93 -5.58
CA PRO A 225 18.28 16.96 -5.71
C PRO A 225 19.57 17.37 -4.98
N ALA A 226 19.79 18.66 -4.71
CA ALA A 226 20.95 19.12 -3.94
C ALA A 226 20.77 18.88 -2.43
N HIS A 227 19.53 18.74 -1.97
CA HIS A 227 19.18 18.47 -0.57
C HIS A 227 18.18 17.31 -0.48
N PRO A 228 18.60 16.08 -0.86
CA PRO A 228 17.69 14.94 -1.00
C PRO A 228 17.00 14.55 0.32
N ASN A 229 17.64 14.85 1.45
CA ASN A 229 17.16 14.59 2.81
C ASN A 229 17.05 15.92 3.58
N PRO A 230 16.02 16.74 3.34
CA PRO A 230 15.86 18.00 4.06
C PRO A 230 15.57 17.73 5.55
N PRO A 231 16.21 18.45 6.48
CA PRO A 231 15.97 18.26 7.91
C PRO A 231 14.51 18.58 8.23
N ARG A 232 13.80 17.60 8.80
CA ARG A 232 12.40 17.76 9.19
C ARG A 232 12.33 18.53 10.50
N LYS A 233 11.51 19.58 10.57
CA LYS A 233 11.25 20.28 11.83
C LYS A 233 10.61 19.29 12.80
N LEU A 234 11.20 19.14 13.99
CA LEU A 234 10.64 18.32 15.05
C LEU A 234 9.22 18.80 15.39
N ALA A 235 8.32 17.86 15.59
CA ALA A 235 7.00 18.17 16.12
C ALA A 235 7.14 18.84 17.51
N PRO A 236 6.15 19.67 17.91
CA PRO A 236 6.17 20.33 19.22
C PRO A 236 6.46 19.33 20.34
N ALA A 237 7.30 19.70 21.32
CA ALA A 237 7.67 18.78 22.41
C ALA A 237 6.48 18.31 23.27
N ALA A 238 5.35 19.03 23.18
CA ALA A 238 4.09 18.68 23.84
C ALA A 238 3.23 17.66 23.05
N SER A 239 3.61 17.28 21.82
CA SER A 239 2.92 16.23 21.07
C SER A 239 3.62 14.88 21.25
N TRP A 240 2.85 13.79 21.14
CA TRP A 240 3.39 12.43 21.15
C TRP A 240 4.48 12.26 20.09
N ASP A 241 4.25 12.74 18.87
CA ASP A 241 5.25 12.72 17.79
C ASP A 241 6.54 13.43 18.20
N GLY A 242 6.45 14.57 18.89
CA GLY A 242 7.61 15.32 19.34
C GLY A 242 8.39 14.61 20.45
N ILE A 243 7.70 13.88 21.33
CA ILE A 243 8.33 13.06 22.37
C ILE A 243 9.05 11.86 21.72
N PHE A 244 8.37 11.13 20.82
CA PHE A 244 8.96 9.98 20.13
C PHE A 244 10.17 10.37 19.26
N GLN A 245 10.09 11.47 18.50
CA GLN A 245 11.23 11.94 17.69
C GLN A 245 12.45 12.32 18.53
N ARG A 246 12.25 12.79 19.77
CA ARG A 246 13.35 13.14 20.68
C ARG A 246 13.93 11.91 21.38
N LEU A 247 13.09 10.93 21.72
CA LEU A 247 13.53 9.62 22.22
C LEU A 247 14.36 8.89 21.15
N ASP A 248 13.88 8.86 19.91
CA ASP A 248 14.58 8.31 18.74
C ASP A 248 15.98 8.92 18.57
N LYS A 249 16.08 10.26 18.64
CA LYS A 249 17.38 10.95 18.61
C LYS A 249 18.32 10.55 19.76
N GLY A 250 17.79 10.20 20.93
CA GLY A 250 18.58 9.71 22.06
C GLY A 250 19.01 8.24 21.91
N LEU A 251 18.33 7.46 21.07
CA LEU A 251 18.68 6.06 20.79
C LEU A 251 19.76 5.93 19.71
N HIS A 252 19.98 6.95 18.88
CA HIS A 252 21.09 7.01 17.91
C HIS A 252 22.47 7.36 18.53
N LEU A 253 22.65 7.21 19.85
CA LEU A 253 23.90 7.50 20.59
C LEU A 253 24.89 6.34 20.60
#